data_AF-D6PDJ5-F1
#
_entry.id   AF-D6PDJ5-F1
#
_cell.length_a   1.000
_cell.length_b   1.000
_cell.length_c   1.000
_cell.angle_alpha   90.00
_cell.angle_beta   90.00
_cell.angle_gamma   90.00
#
_symmetry.space_group_name_H-M   'P 1'
#
loop_
_entity.id
_entity.type
_entity.pdbx_description
1 polymer ?
#
loop_
_entity_poly.entity_id
_entity_poly.type
_entity_poly.pdbx_seq_one_letter_code
_entity_poly.pdbx_strand_id
1 'polypeptide(L)'
;MMRLVKGAYWDQEIKIHQMKGSKDLPVFTSKSFTDLNYLATAAKISKTKNLRPYFATHNAHTIAAIMELYKGRENKFEFQRIFGMGDLTYRNAIKEYDSFPLTRVYAPVGSKKELLPYLVRRLLENGANSSFVNKYLNKNVPISEVTEIQLKLH
;
A
#
# COMPACT_ATOMS: atom_id res chain seq x y z
N MET A 1 -17.34 -7.62 2.22
CA MET A 1 -15.87 -7.53 2.46
C MET A 1 -15.27 -6.67 1.36
N MET A 2 -14.30 -5.79 1.64
CA MET A 2 -13.70 -4.92 0.61
C MET A 2 -12.21 -4.72 0.84
N ARG A 3 -11.41 -4.86 -0.22
CA ARG A 3 -9.98 -4.59 -0.21
C ARG A 3 -9.70 -3.16 -0.67
N LEU A 4 -8.97 -2.39 0.13
CA LEU A 4 -8.43 -1.10 -0.26
C LEU A 4 -6.94 -1.24 -0.62
N VAL A 5 -6.59 -0.87 -1.85
CA VAL A 5 -5.22 -0.83 -2.40
C VAL A 5 -4.93 0.56 -2.97
N LYS A 6 -3.66 0.91 -3.14
CA LYS A 6 -3.25 2.14 -3.85
C LYS A 6 -3.42 2.02 -5.38
N GLY A 7 -3.14 0.83 -5.92
CA GLY A 7 -3.17 0.55 -7.36
C GLY A 7 -1.92 -0.22 -7.81
N ALA A 8 -2.00 -0.90 -8.95
CA ALA A 8 -0.92 -1.74 -9.48
C ALA A 8 -0.59 -1.48 -10.97
N TYR A 9 -1.24 -0.49 -11.58
CA TYR A 9 -1.22 -0.24 -13.03
C TYR A 9 -0.93 1.22 -13.39
N TRP A 10 -0.31 1.99 -12.48
CA TRP A 10 -0.10 3.44 -12.67
C TRP A 10 0.59 3.77 -14.00
N ASP A 11 1.74 3.16 -14.30
CA ASP A 11 2.48 3.41 -15.56
C ASP A 11 1.66 3.09 -16.81
N GLN A 12 0.86 2.01 -16.75
CA GLN A 12 -0.02 1.62 -17.84
C GLN A 12 -1.15 2.63 -18.04
N GLU A 13 -1.76 3.11 -16.96
CA GLU A 13 -2.82 4.12 -17.02
C GLU A 13 -2.30 5.44 -17.61
N ILE A 14 -1.12 5.89 -17.18
CA ILE A 14 -0.45 7.08 -17.73
C ILE A 14 -0.22 6.90 -19.24
N LYS A 15 0.41 5.79 -19.64
CA LYS A 15 0.72 5.50 -21.04
C LYS A 15 -0.53 5.47 -21.92
N ILE A 16 -1.56 4.72 -21.52
CA ILE A 16 -2.79 4.55 -22.32
C ILE A 16 -3.49 5.90 -22.52
N HIS A 17 -3.61 6.71 -21.48
CA HIS A 17 -4.35 7.97 -21.55
C HIS A 17 -3.60 9.06 -22.31
N GLN A 18 -2.26 9.10 -22.19
CA GLN A 18 -1.41 9.98 -23.00
C GLN A 18 -1.48 9.61 -24.49
N MET A 19 -1.39 8.32 -24.84
CA MET A 19 -1.48 7.86 -26.23
C MET A 19 -2.84 8.18 -26.86
N LYS A 20 -3.92 8.20 -26.07
CA LYS A 20 -5.27 8.55 -26.52
C LYS A 20 -5.51 10.06 -26.62
N GLY A 21 -4.54 10.90 -26.22
CA GLY A 21 -4.75 12.36 -26.15
C GLY A 21 -5.84 12.75 -25.16
N SER A 22 -5.98 11.99 -24.06
CA SER A 22 -7.02 12.25 -23.06
C SER A 22 -6.79 13.61 -22.39
N LYS A 23 -7.87 14.38 -22.18
CA LYS A 23 -7.79 15.69 -21.51
C LYS A 23 -7.30 15.58 -20.06
N ASP A 24 -7.67 14.49 -19.39
CA ASP A 24 -7.36 14.23 -17.98
C ASP A 24 -6.90 12.77 -17.78
N LEU A 25 -6.27 12.51 -16.62
CA LEU A 25 -5.83 11.18 -16.19
C LEU A 25 -6.76 10.62 -15.11
N PRO A 26 -7.10 9.33 -15.15
CA PRO A 26 -7.96 8.70 -14.13
C PRO A 26 -7.22 8.38 -12.81
N VAL A 27 -5.94 8.75 -12.72
CA VAL A 27 -5.06 8.46 -11.58
C VAL A 27 -4.34 9.73 -11.15
N PHE A 28 -4.02 9.82 -9.86
CA PHE A 28 -3.13 10.88 -9.38
C PHE A 28 -1.74 10.73 -9.99
N THR A 29 -1.12 11.85 -10.38
CA THR A 29 0.25 11.87 -10.93
C THR A 29 1.32 11.98 -9.84
N SER A 30 0.96 12.44 -8.63
CA SER A 30 1.82 12.40 -7.46
C SER A 30 1.47 11.24 -6.53
N LYS A 31 2.50 10.50 -6.10
CA LYS A 31 2.39 9.46 -5.06
C LYS A 31 1.78 9.99 -3.77
N SER A 32 2.11 11.23 -3.37
CA SER A 32 1.62 11.80 -2.11
C SER A 32 0.09 11.97 -2.12
N PHE A 33 -0.50 12.31 -3.27
CA PHE A 33 -1.96 12.37 -3.42
C PHE A 33 -2.61 10.99 -3.37
N THR A 34 -1.98 9.97 -3.94
CA THR A 34 -2.45 8.58 -3.78
C THR A 34 -2.41 8.13 -2.32
N ASP A 35 -1.35 8.47 -1.59
CA ASP A 35 -1.22 8.18 -0.15
C ASP A 35 -2.29 8.91 0.67
N LEU A 36 -2.52 10.19 0.40
CA LEU A 36 -3.58 10.98 1.03
C LEU A 36 -4.96 10.38 0.77
N ASN A 37 -5.26 10.09 -0.50
CA ASN A 37 -6.55 9.55 -0.89
C ASN A 37 -6.81 8.17 -0.29
N TYR A 38 -5.77 7.35 -0.14
CA TYR A 38 -5.86 6.07 0.56
C TYR A 38 -6.30 6.27 2.02
N LEU A 39 -5.64 7.18 2.76
CA LEU A 39 -5.98 7.44 4.16
C LEU A 39 -7.35 8.11 4.33
N ALA A 40 -7.69 9.06 3.46
CA ALA A 40 -9.01 9.69 3.45
C ALA A 40 -10.13 8.66 3.18
N THR A 41 -9.89 7.75 2.24
CA THR A 41 -10.81 6.65 1.94
C THR A 41 -10.93 5.69 3.12
N ALA A 42 -9.81 5.32 3.76
CA ALA A 42 -9.83 4.50 4.97
C ALA A 42 -10.61 5.15 6.12
N ALA A 43 -10.44 6.45 6.32
CA ALA A 43 -11.19 7.23 7.32
C ALA A 43 -12.71 7.28 7.03
N LYS A 44 -13.10 7.29 5.76
CA LYS A 44 -14.51 7.17 5.36
C LYS A 44 -15.05 5.76 5.64
N ILE A 45 -14.25 4.74 5.33
CA ILE A 45 -14.61 3.35 5.56
C ILE A 45 -14.75 3.05 7.06
N SER A 46 -13.90 3.59 7.93
CA SER A 46 -13.93 3.33 9.37
C SER A 46 -15.19 3.81 10.09
N LYS A 47 -15.96 4.70 9.44
CA LYS A 47 -17.27 5.20 9.88
C LYS A 47 -18.44 4.36 9.37
N THR A 48 -18.18 3.38 8.50
CA THR A 48 -19.22 2.53 7.88
C THR A 48 -19.45 1.25 8.71
N LYS A 49 -20.71 0.91 8.99
CA LYS A 49 -21.06 -0.22 9.89
C LYS A 49 -21.13 -1.60 9.22
N ASN A 50 -21.45 -1.66 7.93
CA ASN A 50 -21.74 -2.92 7.22
C ASN A 50 -20.59 -3.39 6.32
N LEU A 51 -19.38 -2.88 6.54
CA LEU A 51 -18.22 -3.21 5.73
C LEU A 51 -17.07 -3.68 6.62
N ARG A 52 -16.58 -4.89 6.35
CA ARG A 52 -15.29 -5.36 6.87
C ARG A 52 -14.18 -5.02 5.87
N PRO A 53 -13.29 -4.06 6.18
CA PRO A 53 -12.24 -3.62 5.28
C PRO A 53 -10.97 -4.44 5.43
N TYR A 54 -10.31 -4.64 4.29
CA TYR A 54 -9.00 -5.25 4.18
C TYR A 54 -8.01 -4.22 3.61
N PHE A 55 -7.10 -3.74 4.46
CA PHE A 55 -6.13 -2.73 4.05
C PHE A 55 -4.88 -3.41 3.50
N ALA A 56 -4.70 -3.35 2.18
CA ALA A 56 -3.55 -3.92 1.51
C ALA A 56 -2.45 -2.86 1.37
N THR A 57 -1.34 -3.03 2.09
CA THR A 57 -0.20 -2.09 2.07
C THR A 57 1.08 -2.76 2.58
N HIS A 58 2.24 -2.24 2.20
CA HIS A 58 3.55 -2.59 2.79
C HIS A 58 4.27 -1.36 3.35
N ASN A 59 3.59 -0.22 3.35
CA ASN A 59 4.12 1.05 3.82
C ASN A 59 3.85 1.20 5.32
N ALA A 60 4.92 1.38 6.12
CA ALA A 60 4.83 1.46 7.57
C ALA A 60 3.97 2.63 8.06
N HIS A 61 4.03 3.80 7.41
CA HIS A 61 3.17 4.95 7.74
C HIS A 61 1.70 4.64 7.52
N THR A 62 1.38 3.99 6.40
CA THR A 62 0.00 3.58 6.14
C THR A 62 -0.47 2.57 7.19
N ILE A 63 0.38 1.63 7.61
CA ILE A 63 0.03 0.67 8.67
C ILE A 63 -0.24 1.41 9.99
N ALA A 64 0.67 2.27 10.44
CA ALA A 64 0.52 3.03 11.68
C ALA A 64 -0.72 3.93 11.67
N ALA A 65 -0.97 4.64 10.57
CA ALA A 65 -2.14 5.50 10.42
C ALA A 65 -3.46 4.73 10.48
N ILE A 66 -3.51 3.52 9.89
CA ILE A 66 -4.69 2.65 9.97
C ILE A 66 -4.86 2.10 11.40
N MET A 67 -3.78 1.70 12.07
CA MET A 67 -3.83 1.26 13.47
C MET A 67 -4.41 2.36 14.36
N GLU A 68 -3.94 3.61 14.22
CA GLU A 68 -4.47 4.74 15.00
C GLU A 68 -5.95 5.01 14.68
N LEU A 69 -6.34 4.98 13.40
CA LEU A 69 -7.73 5.18 12.98
C LEU A 69 -8.71 4.13 13.57
N TYR A 70 -8.22 2.93 13.84
CA TYR A 70 -8.98 1.81 14.38
C TYR A 70 -8.61 1.46 15.82
N LYS A 71 -7.95 2.36 16.55
CA LYS A 71 -7.54 2.14 17.94
C LYS A 71 -8.70 1.67 18.81
N GLY A 72 -8.50 0.55 19.53
CA GLY A 72 -9.53 -0.13 20.34
C GLY A 72 -10.57 -0.91 19.54
N ARG A 73 -10.39 -1.04 18.22
CA ARG A 73 -11.28 -1.72 17.26
C ARG A 73 -10.47 -2.55 16.26
N GLU A 74 -9.32 -3.06 16.66
CA GLU A 74 -8.36 -3.79 15.82
C GLU A 74 -9.02 -5.03 15.20
N ASN A 75 -9.96 -5.68 15.90
CA ASN A 75 -10.70 -6.82 15.38
C ASN A 75 -11.69 -6.49 14.23
N LYS A 76 -11.93 -5.20 13.94
CA LYS A 76 -12.89 -4.76 12.91
C LYS A 76 -12.30 -4.75 11.50
N PHE A 77 -11.00 -4.95 11.33
CA PHE A 77 -10.35 -4.96 10.02
C PHE A 77 -9.28 -6.04 9.91
N GLU A 78 -8.73 -6.21 8.70
CA GLU A 78 -7.55 -7.05 8.45
C GLU A 78 -6.54 -6.25 7.63
N PHE A 79 -5.26 -6.52 7.84
CA PHE A 79 -4.24 -6.13 6.88
C PHE A 79 -4.07 -7.20 5.81
N GLN A 80 -3.58 -6.78 4.65
CA GLN A 80 -3.22 -7.68 3.57
C GLN A 80 -1.85 -7.35 3.02
N ARG A 81 -1.08 -8.39 2.74
CA ARG A 81 0.22 -8.28 2.09
C ARG A 81 0.43 -9.35 1.03
N ILE A 82 1.42 -9.13 0.19
CA ILE A 82 1.84 -10.10 -0.82
C ILE A 82 2.97 -10.96 -0.23
N PHE A 83 2.97 -12.26 -0.54
CA PHE A 83 4.05 -13.15 -0.14
C PHE A 83 5.39 -12.65 -0.68
N GLY A 84 6.41 -12.59 0.18
CA GLY A 84 7.73 -12.04 -0.14
C GLY A 84 7.83 -10.51 -0.06
N MET A 85 6.75 -9.80 0.31
CA MET A 85 6.75 -8.35 0.47
C MET A 85 6.18 -7.95 1.84
N GLY A 86 6.82 -6.98 2.48
CA GLY A 86 6.40 -6.43 3.77
C GLY A 86 6.64 -7.35 4.97
N ASP A 87 7.29 -8.52 4.81
CA ASP A 87 7.53 -9.46 5.90
C ASP A 87 8.23 -8.84 7.12
N LEU A 88 9.26 -8.01 6.91
CA LEU A 88 9.93 -7.30 8.00
C LEU A 88 9.03 -6.23 8.61
N THR A 89 8.36 -5.42 7.78
CA THR A 89 7.46 -4.36 8.22
C THR A 89 6.35 -4.89 9.13
N TYR A 90 5.66 -5.95 8.71
CA TYR A 90 4.58 -6.55 9.50
C TYR A 90 5.10 -7.27 10.75
N ARG A 91 6.23 -7.97 10.68
CA ARG A 91 6.83 -8.61 11.86
C ARG A 91 7.21 -7.60 12.94
N ASN A 92 7.75 -6.46 12.55
CA ASN A 92 8.06 -5.40 13.51
C ASN A 92 6.79 -4.72 14.00
N ALA A 93 5.84 -4.39 13.11
CA ALA A 93 4.56 -3.80 13.53
C ALA A 93 3.83 -4.67 14.57
N ILE A 94 3.76 -5.98 14.39
CA ILE A 94 3.12 -6.90 15.35
C ILE A 94 3.76 -6.82 16.75
N LYS A 95 5.05 -6.51 16.87
CA LYS A 95 5.74 -6.39 18.16
C LYS A 95 5.48 -5.05 18.87
N GLU A 96 5.13 -4.01 18.11
CA GLU A 96 4.93 -2.65 18.63
C GLU A 96 3.52 -2.42 19.21
N TYR A 97 2.55 -3.29 18.91
CA TYR A 97 1.16 -3.14 19.36
C TYR A 97 0.72 -4.32 20.21
N ASP A 98 0.08 -4.05 21.35
CA ASP A 98 -0.49 -5.09 22.25
C ASP A 98 -1.54 -5.95 21.54
N SER A 99 -2.32 -5.34 20.63
CA SER A 99 -3.27 -6.01 19.76
C SER A 99 -2.98 -5.63 18.32
N PHE A 100 -2.85 -6.63 17.45
CA PHE A 100 -2.65 -6.43 16.02
C PHE A 100 -3.68 -7.25 15.23
N PRO A 101 -4.35 -6.66 14.22
CA PRO A 101 -5.33 -7.36 13.40
C PRO A 101 -4.70 -8.52 12.61
N LEU A 102 -5.53 -9.47 12.20
CA LEU A 102 -5.09 -10.53 11.28
C LEU A 102 -4.46 -9.91 10.02
N THR A 103 -3.29 -10.41 9.65
CA THR A 103 -2.63 -10.07 8.38
C THR A 103 -2.71 -11.24 7.42
N ARG A 104 -3.52 -11.12 6.36
CA ARG A 104 -3.67 -12.15 5.34
C ARG A 104 -2.61 -12.00 4.25
N VAL A 105 -1.92 -13.10 3.96
CA VAL A 105 -0.88 -13.15 2.92
C VAL A 105 -1.47 -13.67 1.63
N TYR A 106 -1.33 -12.90 0.55
CA TYR A 106 -1.65 -13.33 -0.80
C TYR A 106 -0.41 -14.00 -1.41
N ALA A 107 -0.48 -15.33 -1.53
CA ALA A 107 0.55 -16.12 -2.18
C ALA A 107 0.14 -16.40 -3.64
N PRO A 108 0.95 -16.01 -4.63
CA PRO A 108 0.71 -16.40 -6.02
C PRO A 108 0.98 -17.90 -6.17
N VAL A 109 0.02 -18.64 -6.70
CA VAL A 109 0.13 -20.09 -6.95
C VAL A 109 -0.16 -20.34 -8.42
N GLY A 110 0.75 -21.02 -9.11
CA GLY A 110 0.62 -21.31 -10.54
C GLY A 110 1.91 -21.89 -11.12
N SER A 111 1.83 -22.33 -12.37
CA SER A 111 2.99 -22.82 -13.12
C SER A 111 3.93 -21.67 -13.53
N LYS A 112 5.17 -21.99 -13.92
CA LYS A 112 6.17 -20.99 -14.36
C LYS A 112 5.65 -20.07 -15.48
N LYS A 113 4.90 -20.62 -16.44
CA LYS A 113 4.35 -19.83 -17.57
C LYS A 113 3.33 -18.79 -17.10
N GLU A 114 2.49 -19.16 -16.12
CA GLU A 114 1.44 -18.29 -15.57
C GLU A 114 2.01 -17.21 -14.63
N LEU A 115 3.14 -17.51 -13.97
CA LEU A 115 3.78 -16.60 -13.01
C LEU A 115 4.66 -15.54 -13.67
N LEU A 116 5.07 -15.70 -14.94
CA LEU A 116 5.98 -14.75 -15.58
C LEU A 116 5.41 -13.31 -15.65
N PRO A 117 4.15 -13.06 -16.06
CA PRO A 117 3.56 -11.72 -16.02
C PRO A 117 3.40 -11.17 -14.59
N TYR A 118 3.15 -12.05 -13.61
CA TYR A 118 3.11 -11.66 -12.20
C TYR A 118 4.49 -11.20 -11.71
N LEU A 119 5.54 -11.94 -12.06
CA LEU A 119 6.93 -11.61 -11.73
C LEU A 119 7.35 -10.26 -12.32
N VAL A 120 7.05 -10.01 -13.60
CA VAL A 120 7.36 -8.72 -14.25
C VAL A 120 6.72 -7.54 -13.50
N ARG A 121 5.44 -7.65 -13.12
CA ARG A 121 4.77 -6.60 -12.33
C ARG A 121 5.43 -6.40 -10.96
N ARG A 122 5.84 -7.47 -10.29
CA ARG A 122 6.54 -7.39 -9.00
C ARG A 122 7.93 -6.76 -9.12
N LEU A 123 8.65 -7.04 -10.21
CA LEU A 123 9.93 -6.40 -10.49
C LEU A 123 9.78 -4.89 -10.70
N LEU A 124 8.76 -4.45 -11.44
CA LEU A 124 8.48 -3.02 -11.65
C LEU A 124 8.10 -2.31 -10.32
N GLU A 125 7.22 -2.92 -9.52
CA GLU A 125 6.80 -2.33 -8.23
C GLU A 125 7.95 -2.23 -7.21
N ASN A 126 8.84 -3.24 -7.17
CA ASN A 126 9.99 -3.23 -6.28
C ASN A 126 11.14 -2.35 -6.80
N GLY A 127 11.29 -2.25 -8.13
CA GLY A 127 12.32 -1.45 -8.78
C GLY A 127 12.02 0.05 -8.79
N ALA A 128 10.77 0.47 -8.55
CA ALA A 128 10.44 1.89 -8.47
C ALA A 128 11.13 2.56 -7.26
N ASN A 129 11.98 3.55 -7.52
CA ASN A 129 12.68 4.35 -6.49
C ASN A 129 11.73 5.04 -5.48
N SER A 130 10.48 5.24 -5.87
CA SER A 130 9.43 5.82 -5.04
C SER A 130 8.75 4.81 -4.09
N SER A 131 9.02 3.51 -4.25
CA SER A 131 8.49 2.44 -3.40
C SER A 131 9.09 2.52 -1.99
N PHE A 132 8.23 2.40 -0.96
CA PHE A 132 8.66 2.38 0.44
C PHE A 132 9.67 1.26 0.71
N VAL A 133 9.47 0.08 0.10
CA VAL A 133 10.36 -1.08 0.28
C VAL A 133 11.76 -0.77 -0.27
N ASN A 134 11.84 -0.08 -1.41
CA ASN A 134 13.10 0.32 -2.03
C ASN A 134 13.85 1.33 -1.14
N LYS A 135 13.15 2.37 -0.67
CA LYS A 135 13.72 3.36 0.27
C LYS A 135 14.19 2.74 1.59
N TYR A 136 13.39 1.86 2.19
CA TYR A 136 13.72 1.20 3.46
C TYR A 136 14.97 0.31 3.38
N LEU A 137 15.20 -0.35 2.24
CA LEU A 137 16.37 -1.22 2.07
C LEU A 137 17.65 -0.45 1.69
N ASN A 138 17.53 0.84 1.35
CA ASN A 138 18.67 1.67 0.97
C ASN A 138 19.29 2.33 2.22
N LYS A 139 20.48 1.86 2.63
CA LYS A 139 21.22 2.37 3.79
C LYS A 139 21.62 3.85 3.69
N ASN A 140 21.63 4.41 2.49
CA ASN A 140 21.99 5.82 2.26
C ASN A 140 20.79 6.77 2.40
N VAL A 141 19.56 6.26 2.53
CA VAL A 141 18.37 7.09 2.75
C VAL A 141 18.18 7.26 4.26
N PRO A 142 18.23 8.49 4.80
CA PRO A 142 17.98 8.74 6.21
C PRO A 142 16.61 8.22 6.66
N ILE A 143 16.52 7.70 7.89
CA ILE A 143 15.25 7.19 8.43
C ILE A 143 14.17 8.27 8.40
N SER A 144 14.54 9.53 8.64
CA SER A 144 13.64 10.69 8.58
C SER A 144 13.01 10.90 7.22
N GLU A 145 13.69 10.57 6.12
CA GLU A 145 13.14 10.66 4.77
C GLU A 145 12.26 9.45 4.42
N VAL A 146 12.60 8.28 4.95
CA VAL A 146 11.72 7.09 4.86
C VAL A 146 10.43 7.35 5.63
N THR A 147 10.52 8.08 6.74
CA THR A 147 9.40 8.38 7.63
C THR A 147 8.70 9.71 7.42
N GLU A 148 9.16 10.49 6.45
CA GLU A 148 8.59 11.79 6.17
C GLU A 148 7.15 11.63 5.68
N ILE A 149 6.22 12.26 6.41
CA ILE A 149 4.85 12.40 5.96
C ILE A 149 4.89 13.34 4.75
N GLN A 150 4.67 12.79 3.55
CA GLN A 150 4.65 13.57 2.29
C GLN A 150 3.46 14.57 2.19
N LEU A 151 2.74 14.81 3.29
CA LEU A 151 1.69 15.82 3.45
C LEU A 151 2.26 17.12 4.03
N LYS A 152 3.36 17.62 3.46
CA LYS A 152 3.69 19.03 3.61
C LYS A 152 2.69 19.80 2.75
N LEU A 153 1.55 20.15 3.34
CA LEU A 153 0.70 21.20 2.79
C LEU A 153 1.52 22.48 2.91
N HIS A 154 1.94 23.03 1.76
CA HIS A 154 2.49 24.38 1.67
C HIS A 154 1.41 25.41 2.01
#